data_AF-A0A2V1AR46-F1
#
_entry.id   AF-A0A2V1AR46-F1
#
_cell.length_a   1.000
_cell.length_b   1.000
_cell.length_c   1.000
_cell.angle_alpha   90.00
_cell.angle_beta   90.00
_cell.angle_gamma   90.00
#
_symmetry.space_group_name_H-M   'P 1'
#
loop_
_entity.id
_entity.type
_entity.pdbx_description
1 polymer ?
#
loop_
_entity_poly.entity_id
_entity_poly.type
_entity_poly.pdbx_seq_one_letter_code
_entity_poly.pdbx_strand_id
1 'polypeptide(L)'
;MARQNFVGLVISQGKMNKTVKVRVQSTGYDKRVHKEVLKRKDYLVHDSGNLCKEGDIVRIESIPKMTERKYFAIAEIKVNKGQQFAQYQELAKKQVAKEEKAKIEEFLNRRNELSNVIKKVEDLKQLDQISKSFQKATEEQRPDLLKQITDIKERYNIKSWPSTEEVLPLAVNEAAKDLSIVDNRLANIRVILDKLMSQDYKSQRSEILAQIGRGSEEELKPNVMKNMLRKWVMNPRNDVPVSL
;
A
#
# COMPACT_ATOMS: atom_id res chain seq x y z
N MET A 1 5.98 -42.31 37.88
CA MET A 1 5.25 -41.39 38.78
C MET A 1 4.63 -40.28 37.95
N ALA A 2 3.39 -39.89 38.24
CA ALA A 2 2.76 -38.74 37.60
C ALA A 2 3.40 -37.42 38.09
N ARG A 3 3.70 -36.50 37.18
CA ARG A 3 4.22 -35.16 37.49
C ARG A 3 3.08 -34.18 37.68
N GLN A 4 3.23 -33.22 38.60
CA GLN A 4 2.25 -32.15 38.76
C GLN A 4 2.37 -31.19 37.58
N ASN A 5 1.27 -30.98 36.87
CA ASN A 5 1.23 -30.11 35.69
C ASN A 5 0.31 -28.92 35.92
N PHE A 6 0.71 -27.75 35.42
CA PHE A 6 -0.13 -26.57 35.37
C PHE A 6 -0.13 -25.96 33.98
N VAL A 7 -1.21 -25.26 33.64
CA VAL A 7 -1.26 -24.40 32.46
C VAL A 7 -1.19 -22.96 32.96
N GLY A 8 -0.30 -22.17 32.35
CA GLY A 8 -0.10 -20.79 32.75
C GLY A 8 0.30 -19.91 31.58
N LEU A 9 0.29 -18.60 31.84
CA LEU A 9 0.69 -17.57 30.89
C LEU A 9 2.05 -17.02 31.28
N VAL A 10 2.95 -16.87 30.30
CA VAL A 10 4.27 -16.27 30.49
C VAL A 10 4.11 -14.76 30.68
N ILE A 11 4.44 -14.25 31.87
CA ILE A 11 4.33 -12.82 32.18
C ILE A 11 5.60 -12.08 31.75
N SER A 12 6.76 -12.62 32.11
CA SER A 12 8.03 -11.93 31.88
C SER A 12 9.09 -12.89 31.38
N GLN A 13 9.75 -12.50 30.31
CA GLN A 13 10.86 -13.22 29.69
C GLN A 13 12.05 -12.27 29.45
N GLY A 14 13.27 -12.80 29.37
CA GLY A 14 14.47 -12.00 29.08
C GLY A 14 15.05 -11.24 30.27
N LYS A 15 14.34 -11.14 31.40
CA LYS A 15 14.88 -10.56 32.65
C LYS A 15 15.87 -11.48 33.38
N MET A 16 15.72 -12.80 33.22
CA MET A 16 16.58 -13.81 33.83
C MET A 16 17.00 -14.82 32.77
N ASN A 17 18.21 -15.35 32.86
CA ASN A 17 18.70 -16.36 31.92
C ASN A 17 18.05 -17.73 32.18
N LYS A 18 17.62 -18.42 31.11
CA LYS A 18 17.02 -19.77 31.14
C LYS A 18 15.86 -19.95 32.12
N THR A 19 15.18 -18.84 32.43
CA THR A 19 14.16 -18.76 33.47
C THR A 19 13.08 -17.77 33.07
N VAL A 20 11.84 -18.22 33.18
CA VAL A 20 10.66 -17.45 32.78
C VAL A 20 9.69 -17.37 33.96
N LYS A 21 8.99 -16.24 34.12
CA LYS A 21 7.95 -16.11 35.13
C LYS A 21 6.60 -16.48 34.52
N VAL A 22 5.97 -17.53 35.03
CA VAL A 22 4.70 -18.06 34.53
C VAL A 22 3.60 -17.85 35.58
N ARG A 23 2.50 -17.21 35.18
CA ARG A 23 1.29 -17.09 35.99
C ARG A 23 0.41 -18.30 35.81
N VAL A 24 0.17 -19.03 36.87
CA VAL A 24 -0.83 -20.09 36.92
C VAL A 24 -2.07 -19.55 37.60
N GLN A 25 -3.23 -19.86 37.03
CA GLN A 25 -4.53 -19.62 37.65
C GLN A 25 -5.11 -20.95 38.11
N SER A 26 -5.61 -20.98 39.34
CA SER A 26 -6.29 -22.12 39.94
C SER A 26 -7.58 -21.62 40.56
N THR A 27 -8.65 -22.39 40.42
CA THR A 27 -9.91 -22.08 41.10
C THR A 27 -9.81 -22.50 42.56
N GLY A 28 -10.38 -21.69 43.45
CA GLY A 28 -10.50 -22.04 44.85
C GLY A 28 -11.77 -21.44 45.43
N TYR A 29 -12.50 -22.22 46.22
CA TYR A 29 -13.70 -21.75 46.88
C TYR A 29 -13.35 -20.80 48.04
N ASP A 30 -13.88 -19.58 48.01
CA ASP A 30 -13.79 -18.65 49.14
C ASP A 30 -15.00 -18.84 50.05
N LYS A 31 -14.76 -19.35 51.26
CA LYS A 31 -15.82 -19.61 52.26
C LYS A 31 -16.53 -18.34 52.71
N ARG A 32 -15.87 -17.18 52.72
CA ARG A 32 -16.48 -15.93 53.20
C ARG A 32 -17.49 -15.37 52.20
N VAL A 33 -17.19 -15.50 50.92
CA VAL A 33 -18.03 -14.99 49.82
C VAL A 33 -18.96 -16.07 49.26
N HIS A 34 -18.77 -17.33 49.68
CA HIS A 34 -19.48 -18.50 49.18
C HIS A 34 -19.44 -18.61 47.64
N LYS A 35 -18.29 -18.30 47.05
CA LYS A 35 -18.09 -18.28 45.59
C LYS A 35 -16.75 -18.88 45.21
N GLU A 36 -16.70 -19.58 44.07
CA GLU A 36 -15.45 -20.00 43.45
C GLU A 36 -14.72 -18.80 42.85
N VAL A 37 -13.50 -18.56 43.31
CA VAL A 37 -12.66 -17.43 42.89
C VAL A 37 -11.39 -17.93 42.22
N LEU A 38 -10.89 -17.18 41.24
CA LEU A 38 -9.63 -17.46 40.58
C LEU A 38 -8.46 -16.96 41.43
N LYS A 39 -7.66 -17.87 41.96
CA LYS A 39 -6.40 -17.58 42.65
C LYS A 39 -5.26 -17.66 41.65
N ARG A 40 -4.42 -16.64 41.63
CA ARG A 40 -3.23 -16.59 40.78
C ARG A 40 -1.97 -16.84 41.60
N LYS A 41 -1.01 -17.57 41.04
CA LYS A 41 0.32 -17.75 41.60
C LYS A 41 1.37 -17.69 40.49
N ASP A 42 2.42 -16.93 40.73
CA ASP A 42 3.50 -16.75 39.77
C ASP A 42 4.66 -17.69 40.15
N TYR A 43 5.13 -18.49 39.20
CA TYR A 43 6.21 -19.45 39.36
C TYR A 43 7.43 -19.04 38.54
N LEU A 44 8.62 -19.33 39.08
CA LEU A 44 9.86 -19.27 38.30
C LEU A 44 10.08 -20.64 37.66
N VAL A 45 10.05 -20.65 36.33
CA VAL A 45 10.02 -21.88 35.53
C VAL A 45 11.29 -21.97 34.69
N HIS A 46 11.86 -23.16 34.59
CA HIS A 46 12.99 -23.43 33.71
C HIS A 46 12.57 -23.44 32.24
N ASP A 47 13.25 -22.62 31.45
CA ASP A 47 13.23 -22.69 30.00
C ASP A 47 14.68 -22.87 29.55
N SER A 48 15.05 -24.06 29.08
CA SER A 48 16.44 -24.36 28.68
C SER A 48 16.84 -23.63 27.39
N GLY A 49 15.89 -23.47 26.47
CA GLY A 49 16.10 -22.89 25.14
C GLY A 49 15.77 -21.40 25.04
N ASN A 50 15.27 -20.77 26.12
CA ASN A 50 14.74 -19.40 26.10
C ASN A 50 13.71 -19.20 24.96
N LEU A 51 12.94 -20.24 24.66
CA LEU A 51 12.02 -20.28 23.52
C LEU A 51 10.77 -19.43 23.77
N CYS A 52 10.32 -19.38 25.02
CA CYS A 52 9.07 -18.70 25.34
C CYS A 52 9.23 -17.18 25.26
N LYS A 53 8.14 -16.50 24.94
CA LYS A 53 8.02 -15.03 24.96
C LYS A 53 6.87 -14.61 25.85
N GLU A 54 6.85 -13.33 26.20
CA GLU A 54 5.78 -12.73 27.00
C GLU A 54 4.44 -12.88 26.27
N GLY A 55 3.44 -13.43 26.94
CA GLY A 55 2.12 -13.70 26.37
C GLY A 55 1.89 -15.14 25.87
N ASP A 56 2.91 -16.00 25.86
CA ASP A 56 2.73 -17.42 25.51
C ASP A 56 1.96 -18.17 26.61
N ILE A 57 1.14 -19.13 26.18
CA ILE A 57 0.45 -20.07 27.08
C ILE A 57 1.23 -21.37 27.08
N VAL A 58 1.69 -21.76 28.26
CA VAL A 58 2.61 -22.90 28.45
C VAL A 58 2.03 -23.91 29.43
N ARG A 59 2.33 -25.19 29.19
CA ARG A 59 2.18 -26.25 30.18
C ARG A 59 3.50 -26.42 30.91
N ILE A 60 3.46 -26.27 32.22
CA ILE A 60 4.62 -26.45 33.10
C ILE A 60 4.48 -27.75 33.88
N GLU A 61 5.60 -28.44 34.10
CA GLU A 61 5.66 -29.70 34.84
C GLU A 61 6.61 -29.58 36.04
N SER A 62 6.30 -30.29 37.12
CA SER A 62 7.16 -30.34 38.31
C SER A 62 8.46 -31.07 38.01
N ILE A 63 9.58 -30.48 38.41
CA ILE A 63 10.92 -31.05 38.33
C ILE A 63 11.57 -31.08 39.73
N PRO A 64 12.66 -31.84 39.92
CA PRO A 64 13.50 -31.66 41.10
C PRO A 64 13.91 -30.20 41.26
N LYS A 65 14.03 -29.76 42.51
CA LYS A 65 14.39 -28.38 42.83
C LYS A 65 15.75 -28.03 42.19
N MET A 66 15.71 -27.16 41.18
CA MET A 66 16.91 -26.70 40.45
C MET A 66 17.57 -25.51 41.17
N THR A 67 16.77 -24.69 41.85
CA THR A 67 17.21 -23.53 42.64
C THR A 67 16.20 -23.32 43.77
N GLU A 68 16.49 -22.42 44.71
CA GLU A 68 15.62 -22.12 45.87
C GLU A 68 14.12 -21.99 45.52
N ARG A 69 13.79 -21.30 44.43
CA ARG A 69 12.41 -20.99 44.00
C ARG A 69 11.98 -21.66 42.70
N LYS A 70 12.85 -22.49 42.09
CA LYS A 70 12.67 -23.04 40.73
C LYS A 70 12.54 -24.56 40.79
N TYR A 71 11.31 -25.02 40.66
CA TYR A 71 10.91 -26.43 40.77
C TYR A 71 9.88 -26.84 39.69
N PHE A 72 9.71 -25.99 38.67
CA PHE A 72 8.94 -26.28 37.46
C PHE A 72 9.79 -26.06 36.22
N ALA A 73 9.54 -26.85 35.17
CA ALA A 73 10.07 -26.66 33.83
C ALA A 73 8.94 -26.52 32.82
N ILE A 74 9.21 -25.85 31.70
CA ILE A 74 8.28 -25.78 30.58
C ILE A 74 8.29 -27.12 29.87
N ALA A 75 7.13 -27.77 29.81
CA ALA A 75 6.97 -29.04 29.10
C ALA A 75 6.51 -28.81 27.65
N GLU A 76 5.66 -27.80 27.42
CA GLU A 76 5.03 -27.58 26.13
C GLU A 76 4.51 -26.15 26.00
N ILE A 77 4.62 -25.56 24.82
CA ILE A 77 3.98 -24.29 24.47
C ILE A 77 2.63 -24.62 23.81
N LYS A 78 1.52 -24.33 24.49
CA LYS A 78 0.16 -24.60 23.98
C LYS A 78 -0.28 -23.56 22.95
N VAL A 79 0.02 -22.29 23.21
CA VAL A 79 -0.35 -21.19 22.33
C VAL A 79 0.79 -20.20 22.26
N ASN A 80 1.25 -19.94 21.03
CA ASN A 80 2.39 -19.10 20.74
C ASN A 80 1.94 -17.70 20.28
N LYS A 81 1.58 -16.83 21.23
CA LYS A 81 1.15 -15.44 20.93
C LYS A 81 2.30 -14.46 21.05
N GLY A 82 3.17 -14.66 22.04
CA GLY A 82 4.30 -13.78 22.32
C GLY A 82 5.32 -13.75 21.19
N GLN A 83 5.65 -14.89 20.59
CA GLN A 83 6.60 -14.91 19.48
C GLN A 83 6.02 -14.22 18.23
N GLN A 84 4.72 -14.38 17.97
CA GLN A 84 4.05 -13.68 16.87
C GLN A 84 4.14 -12.16 17.04
N PHE A 85 3.93 -11.64 18.25
CA PHE A 85 4.04 -10.20 18.50
C PHE A 85 5.45 -9.66 18.22
N ALA A 86 6.49 -10.40 18.58
CA ALA A 86 7.87 -10.01 18.26
C ALA A 86 8.11 -9.97 16.74
N GLN A 87 7.65 -10.98 16.02
CA GLN A 87 7.75 -11.04 14.55
C GLN A 87 7.00 -9.88 13.89
N TYR A 88 5.78 -9.58 14.34
CA TYR A 88 4.99 -8.46 13.81
C TYR A 88 5.64 -7.11 14.06
N GLN A 89 6.25 -6.91 15.23
CA GLN A 89 6.95 -5.66 15.53
C GLN A 89 8.13 -5.43 14.57
N GLU A 90 8.90 -6.47 14.25
CA GLU A 90 10.00 -6.38 13.29
C GLU A 90 9.52 -6.10 11.86
N LEU A 91 8.47 -6.82 11.42
CA LEU A 91 7.88 -6.62 10.10
C LEU A 91 7.29 -5.22 9.94
N ALA A 92 6.58 -4.73 10.96
CA ALA A 92 6.00 -3.40 10.96
C ALA A 92 7.07 -2.31 10.82
N LYS A 93 8.18 -2.40 11.57
CA LYS A 93 9.30 -1.45 11.45
C LYS A 93 9.89 -1.41 10.04
N LYS A 94 10.09 -2.59 9.43
CA LYS A 94 10.62 -2.68 8.05
C LYS A 94 9.66 -2.07 7.04
N GLN A 95 8.37 -2.33 7.19
CA GLN A 95 7.35 -1.84 6.27
C GLN A 95 7.14 -0.33 6.38
N VAL A 96 7.08 0.21 7.60
CA VAL A 96 6.99 1.65 7.85
C VAL A 96 8.19 2.36 7.24
N ALA A 97 9.41 1.86 7.46
CA ALA A 97 10.61 2.47 6.87
C ALA A 97 10.60 2.47 5.33
N LYS A 98 10.04 1.43 4.70
CA LYS A 98 9.89 1.37 3.24
C LYS A 98 8.84 2.38 2.75
N GLU A 99 7.72 2.48 3.45
CA GLU A 99 6.64 3.41 3.13
C GLU A 99 7.07 4.86 3.29
N GLU A 100 7.80 5.18 4.38
CA GLU A 100 8.38 6.50 4.62
C GLU A 100 9.30 6.91 3.46
N LYS A 101 10.19 6.02 3.02
CA LYS A 101 11.06 6.28 1.86
C LYS A 101 10.27 6.58 0.58
N ALA A 102 9.27 5.76 0.26
CA ALA A 102 8.44 5.95 -0.92
C ALA A 102 7.69 7.30 -0.88
N LYS A 103 7.14 7.66 0.30
CA LYS A 103 6.47 8.95 0.50
C LYS A 103 7.42 10.14 0.40
N ILE A 104 8.65 9.99 0.89
CA ILE A 104 9.69 11.02 0.76
C ILE A 104 10.05 11.22 -0.71
N GLU A 105 10.26 10.15 -1.46
CA GLU A 105 10.54 10.20 -2.91
C GLU A 105 9.38 10.85 -3.68
N GLU A 106 8.14 10.46 -3.39
CA GLU A 106 6.94 11.07 -3.96
C GLU A 106 6.86 12.57 -3.65
N PHE A 107 7.13 12.96 -2.40
CA PHE A 107 7.15 14.36 -1.98
C PHE A 107 8.21 15.18 -2.73
N LEU A 108 9.41 14.63 -2.91
CA LEU A 108 10.48 15.28 -3.67
C LEU A 108 10.10 15.43 -5.15
N ASN A 109 9.52 14.40 -5.77
CA ASN A 109 9.03 14.46 -7.14
C ASN A 109 7.95 15.52 -7.30
N ARG A 110 6.95 15.52 -6.42
CA ARG A 110 5.87 16.52 -6.42
C ARG A 110 6.41 17.94 -6.23
N ARG A 111 7.41 18.12 -5.36
CA ARG A 111 8.09 19.42 -5.16
C ARG A 111 8.80 19.87 -6.44
N ASN A 112 9.50 18.96 -7.10
CA ASN A 112 10.20 19.25 -8.35
C ASN A 112 9.21 19.61 -9.48
N GLU A 113 8.15 18.82 -9.65
CA GLU A 113 7.06 19.11 -10.59
C GLU A 113 6.44 20.48 -10.34
N LEU A 114 6.11 20.78 -9.09
CA LEU A 114 5.55 22.08 -8.70
C LEU A 114 6.52 23.21 -9.04
N SER A 115 7.82 23.04 -8.77
CA SER A 115 8.85 24.02 -9.15
C SER A 115 8.92 24.24 -10.67
N ASN A 116 8.76 23.17 -11.46
CA ASN A 116 8.76 23.25 -12.92
C ASN A 116 7.50 23.94 -13.45
N VAL A 117 6.34 23.69 -12.83
CA VAL A 117 5.08 24.37 -13.14
C VAL A 117 5.17 25.86 -12.82
N ILE A 118 5.75 26.24 -11.66
CA ILE A 118 5.97 27.65 -11.32
C ILE A 118 6.83 28.33 -12.37
N LYS A 119 7.98 27.74 -12.74
CA LYS A 119 8.86 28.28 -13.79
C LYS A 119 8.11 28.44 -15.13
N LYS A 120 7.32 27.43 -15.51
CA LYS A 120 6.50 27.48 -16.73
C LYS A 120 5.48 28.63 -16.69
N VAL A 121 4.81 28.84 -15.56
CA VAL A 121 3.85 29.95 -15.39
C VAL A 121 4.56 31.31 -15.44
N GLU A 122 5.73 31.43 -14.83
CA GLU A 122 6.55 32.65 -14.90
C GLU A 122 6.99 32.94 -16.34
N ASP A 123 7.49 31.94 -17.07
CA ASP A 123 7.89 32.07 -18.48
C ASP A 123 6.70 32.46 -19.38
N LEU A 124 5.51 31.88 -19.16
CA LEU A 124 4.30 32.27 -19.90
C LEU A 124 3.86 33.71 -19.60
N LYS A 125 4.00 34.15 -18.34
CA LYS A 125 3.75 35.55 -17.96
C LYS A 125 4.75 36.49 -18.62
N GLN A 126 6.03 36.11 -18.69
CA GLN A 126 7.05 36.86 -19.42
C GLN A 126 6.73 36.93 -20.91
N LEU A 127 6.34 35.82 -21.53
CA LEU A 127 5.95 35.77 -22.94
C LEU A 127 4.77 36.70 -23.23
N ASP A 128 3.77 36.77 -22.35
CA ASP A 128 2.66 37.73 -22.48
C ASP A 128 3.11 39.19 -22.40
N GLN A 129 4.00 39.52 -21.45
CA GLN A 129 4.57 40.85 -21.32
C GLN A 129 5.41 41.25 -22.54
N ILE A 130 6.25 40.34 -23.03
CA ILE A 130 7.10 40.53 -24.21
C ILE A 130 6.23 40.66 -25.47
N SER A 131 5.16 39.88 -25.60
CA SER A 131 4.22 39.99 -26.72
C SER A 131 3.55 41.37 -26.75
N LYS A 132 3.15 41.91 -25.60
CA LYS A 132 2.58 43.25 -25.47
C LYS A 132 3.59 44.35 -25.73
N SER A 133 4.85 44.19 -25.27
CA SER A 133 5.91 45.17 -25.52
C SER A 133 6.35 45.17 -26.99
N PHE A 134 6.39 44.00 -27.63
CA PHE A 134 6.74 43.85 -29.05
C PHE A 134 5.83 44.68 -29.97
N GLN A 135 4.53 44.77 -29.65
CA GLN A 135 3.58 45.62 -30.38
C GLN A 135 3.89 47.12 -30.27
N LYS A 136 4.58 47.55 -29.20
CA LYS A 136 4.90 48.97 -28.91
C LYS A 136 6.37 49.33 -29.16
N ALA A 137 7.24 48.36 -29.43
CA ALA A 137 8.69 48.53 -29.42
C ALA A 137 9.26 49.15 -30.72
N THR A 138 10.34 49.92 -30.55
CA THR A 138 11.21 50.50 -31.58
C THR A 138 12.00 49.42 -32.33
N GLU A 139 12.41 49.69 -33.57
CA GLU A 139 13.05 48.73 -34.50
C GLU A 139 14.28 47.99 -33.94
N GLU A 140 15.07 48.65 -33.08
CA GLU A 140 16.30 48.08 -32.51
C GLU A 140 16.04 46.97 -31.47
N GLN A 141 14.90 46.98 -30.78
CA GLN A 141 14.59 46.03 -29.69
C GLN A 141 13.81 44.80 -30.17
N ARG A 142 13.22 44.87 -31.36
CA ARG A 142 12.45 43.78 -31.97
C ARG A 142 13.22 42.46 -32.12
N PRO A 143 14.50 42.42 -32.57
CA PRO A 143 15.20 41.16 -32.78
C PRO A 143 15.46 40.40 -31.47
N ASP A 144 15.75 41.11 -30.38
CA ASP A 144 16.03 40.47 -29.09
C ASP A 144 14.77 39.92 -28.43
N LEU A 145 13.65 40.65 -28.51
CA LEU A 145 12.35 40.16 -28.06
C LEU A 145 11.89 38.95 -28.87
N LEU A 146 12.14 38.93 -30.18
CA LEU A 146 11.85 37.77 -31.03
C LEU A 146 12.60 36.51 -30.58
N LYS A 147 13.89 36.62 -30.27
CA LYS A 147 14.70 35.50 -29.74
C LYS A 147 14.15 34.97 -28.42
N GLN A 148 13.80 35.85 -27.49
CA GLN A 148 13.22 35.44 -26.21
C GLN A 148 11.87 34.71 -26.40
N ILE A 149 11.04 35.18 -27.33
CA ILE A 149 9.78 34.52 -27.68
C ILE A 149 10.06 33.12 -28.27
N THR A 150 11.01 32.99 -29.21
CA THR A 150 11.32 31.69 -29.82
C THR A 150 11.86 30.70 -28.79
N ASP A 151 12.76 31.14 -27.90
CA ASP A 151 13.34 30.29 -26.86
C ASP A 151 12.29 29.73 -25.90
N ILE A 152 11.31 30.56 -25.50
CA ILE A 152 10.22 30.12 -24.62
C ILE A 152 9.27 29.18 -25.38
N LYS A 153 8.96 29.48 -26.64
CA LYS A 153 8.10 28.62 -27.48
C LYS A 153 8.72 27.26 -27.74
N GLU A 154 10.03 27.20 -27.99
CA GLU A 154 10.77 25.94 -28.20
C GLU A 154 10.84 25.11 -26.92
N ARG A 155 11.13 25.74 -25.76
CA ARG A 155 11.18 25.04 -24.46
C ARG A 155 9.90 24.29 -24.12
N TYR A 156 8.75 24.85 -24.50
CA TYR A 156 7.43 24.30 -24.16
C TYR A 156 6.63 23.81 -25.38
N ASN A 157 7.24 23.76 -26.58
CA ASN A 157 6.61 23.36 -27.85
C ASN A 157 5.28 24.08 -28.16
N ILE A 158 5.24 25.40 -27.98
CA ILE A 158 4.03 26.22 -28.20
C ILE A 158 3.99 26.71 -29.66
N LYS A 159 2.96 26.31 -30.43
CA LYS A 159 2.79 26.72 -31.84
C LYS A 159 2.40 28.20 -32.01
N SER A 160 1.44 28.69 -31.22
CA SER A 160 0.90 30.05 -31.32
C SER A 160 0.66 30.69 -29.96
N TRP A 161 0.74 32.02 -29.90
CA TRP A 161 0.37 32.80 -28.71
C TRP A 161 -0.60 33.92 -29.10
N PRO A 162 -1.79 34.03 -28.48
CA PRO A 162 -2.36 33.15 -27.45
C PRO A 162 -2.57 31.71 -27.94
N SER A 163 -2.37 30.73 -27.07
CA SER A 163 -2.56 29.32 -27.41
C SER A 163 -4.03 28.94 -27.33
N THR A 164 -4.53 28.20 -28.34
CA THR A 164 -5.83 27.51 -28.25
C THR A 164 -5.69 26.14 -27.58
N GLU A 165 -4.52 25.53 -27.67
CA GLU A 165 -4.21 24.25 -27.03
C GLU A 165 -3.88 24.45 -25.54
N GLU A 166 -4.22 23.46 -24.70
CA GLU A 166 -3.95 23.47 -23.26
C GLU A 166 -2.43 23.46 -22.98
N VAL A 167 -1.88 24.59 -22.57
CA VAL A 167 -0.43 24.70 -22.27
C VAL A 167 -0.12 24.16 -20.87
N LEU A 168 -1.08 24.13 -19.95
CA LEU A 168 -0.92 23.61 -18.59
C LEU A 168 -1.92 22.48 -18.33
N PRO A 169 -1.48 21.34 -17.77
CA PRO A 169 -2.38 20.28 -17.35
C PRO A 169 -3.17 20.75 -16.11
N LEU A 170 -4.47 20.98 -16.28
CA LEU A 170 -5.37 21.28 -15.17
C LEU A 170 -6.06 19.99 -14.73
N ALA A 171 -5.88 19.60 -13.47
CA ALA A 171 -6.47 18.37 -12.92
C ALA A 171 -8.00 18.31 -13.06
N VAL A 172 -8.68 19.47 -13.04
CA VAL A 172 -10.14 19.57 -13.25
C VAL A 172 -10.52 19.16 -14.67
N ASN A 173 -9.73 19.53 -15.68
CA ASN A 173 -9.99 19.19 -17.07
C ASN A 173 -9.72 17.70 -17.32
N GLU A 174 -8.66 17.14 -16.73
CA GLU A 174 -8.34 15.71 -16.83
C GLU A 174 -9.43 14.85 -16.16
N ALA A 175 -9.86 15.19 -14.95
CA ALA A 175 -10.93 14.48 -14.26
C ALA A 175 -12.27 14.55 -15.01
N ALA A 176 -12.59 15.71 -15.61
CA ALA A 176 -13.79 15.86 -16.44
C ALA A 176 -13.70 15.01 -17.73
N LYS A 177 -12.53 14.96 -18.38
CA LYS A 177 -12.28 14.07 -19.52
C LYS A 177 -12.45 12.61 -19.11
N ASP A 178 -11.84 12.17 -18.01
CA ASP A 178 -11.98 10.81 -17.49
C ASP A 178 -13.45 10.46 -17.20
N LEU A 179 -14.20 11.35 -16.56
CA LEU A 179 -15.63 11.14 -16.29
C LEU A 179 -16.43 10.99 -17.59
N SER A 180 -16.21 11.87 -18.56
CA SER A 180 -16.88 11.80 -19.86
C SER A 180 -16.57 10.50 -20.61
N ILE A 181 -15.34 10.00 -20.52
CA ILE A 181 -14.94 8.72 -21.12
C ILE A 181 -15.65 7.56 -20.43
N VAL A 182 -15.70 7.57 -19.10
CA VAL A 182 -16.40 6.54 -18.31
C VAL A 182 -17.89 6.52 -18.64
N ASP A 183 -18.54 7.67 -18.71
CA ASP A 183 -19.98 7.77 -19.01
C ASP A 183 -20.28 7.25 -20.43
N ASN A 184 -19.45 7.64 -21.42
CA ASN A 184 -19.57 7.16 -22.80
C ASN A 184 -19.38 5.64 -22.89
N ARG A 185 -18.42 5.08 -22.13
CA ARG A 185 -18.18 3.64 -22.09
C ARG A 185 -19.28 2.88 -21.37
N LEU A 186 -19.83 3.44 -20.29
CA LEU A 186 -20.93 2.85 -19.54
C LEU A 186 -22.19 2.80 -20.40
N ALA A 187 -22.50 3.88 -21.11
CA ALA A 187 -23.63 3.93 -22.05
C ALA A 187 -23.52 2.84 -23.14
N ASN A 188 -22.30 2.60 -23.65
CA ASN A 188 -22.06 1.69 -24.77
C ASN A 188 -21.47 0.33 -24.36
N ILE A 189 -21.49 -0.03 -23.08
CA ILE A 189 -20.74 -1.17 -22.55
C ILE A 189 -21.13 -2.50 -23.19
N ARG A 190 -22.42 -2.67 -23.53
CA ARG A 190 -22.92 -3.88 -24.18
C ARG A 190 -22.33 -4.04 -25.58
N VAL A 191 -22.41 -2.98 -26.39
CA VAL A 191 -21.91 -2.96 -27.77
C VAL A 191 -20.40 -3.20 -27.80
N ILE A 192 -19.65 -2.54 -26.91
CA ILE A 192 -18.19 -2.69 -26.81
C ILE A 192 -17.83 -4.14 -26.47
N LEU A 193 -18.48 -4.73 -25.45
CA LEU A 193 -18.18 -6.09 -25.03
C LEU A 193 -18.57 -7.13 -26.08
N ASP A 194 -19.67 -6.93 -26.78
CA ASP A 194 -20.11 -7.86 -27.82
C ASP A 194 -19.17 -7.78 -29.05
N LYS A 195 -18.68 -6.58 -29.42
CA LYS A 195 -17.64 -6.41 -30.44
C LYS A 195 -16.32 -7.08 -30.01
N LEU A 196 -15.82 -6.86 -28.78
CA LEU A 196 -14.59 -7.51 -28.27
C LEU A 196 -14.68 -9.04 -28.18
N MET A 197 -15.89 -9.57 -28.06
CA MET A 197 -16.13 -11.02 -28.06
C MET A 197 -16.25 -11.61 -29.48
N SER A 198 -16.41 -10.78 -30.52
CA SER A 198 -16.38 -11.20 -31.92
C SER A 198 -15.02 -11.80 -32.30
N GLN A 199 -14.99 -12.56 -33.40
CA GLN A 199 -13.76 -13.13 -33.96
C GLN A 199 -12.82 -12.06 -34.51
N ASP A 200 -13.36 -10.92 -34.96
CA ASP A 200 -12.60 -9.82 -35.57
C ASP A 200 -11.55 -9.22 -34.61
N TYR A 201 -11.85 -9.25 -33.31
CA TYR A 201 -11.05 -8.61 -32.26
C TYR A 201 -10.21 -9.59 -31.42
N LYS A 202 -9.99 -10.81 -31.92
CA LYS A 202 -9.27 -11.87 -31.20
C LYS A 202 -7.84 -11.46 -30.80
N SER A 203 -7.07 -10.87 -31.73
CA SER A 203 -5.68 -10.46 -31.48
C SER A 203 -5.58 -9.45 -30.33
N GLN A 204 -6.42 -8.41 -30.37
CA GLN A 204 -6.43 -7.35 -29.35
C GLN A 204 -6.95 -7.86 -28.01
N ARG A 205 -7.93 -8.77 -28.00
CA ARG A 205 -8.39 -9.45 -26.79
C ARG A 205 -7.26 -10.20 -26.10
N SER A 206 -6.44 -10.94 -26.86
CA SER A 206 -5.29 -11.67 -26.32
C SER A 206 -4.25 -10.74 -25.70
N GLU A 207 -4.01 -9.57 -26.31
CA GLU A 207 -3.10 -8.55 -25.79
C GLU A 207 -3.61 -7.92 -24.49
N ILE A 208 -4.90 -7.57 -24.44
CA ILE A 208 -5.55 -7.04 -23.23
C ILE A 208 -5.47 -8.07 -22.09
N LEU A 209 -5.76 -9.35 -22.36
CA LEU A 209 -5.69 -10.40 -21.36
C LEU A 209 -4.25 -10.63 -20.86
N ALA A 210 -3.26 -10.51 -21.75
CA ALA A 210 -1.85 -10.59 -21.38
C ALA A 210 -1.44 -9.43 -20.43
N GLN A 211 -1.90 -8.21 -20.70
CA GLN A 211 -1.64 -7.05 -19.82
C GLN A 211 -2.30 -7.21 -18.44
N ILE A 212 -3.44 -7.89 -18.34
CA ILE A 212 -4.10 -8.19 -17.06
C ILE A 212 -3.36 -9.31 -16.29
N GLY A 213 -2.56 -10.12 -16.98
CA GLY A 213 -1.63 -11.07 -16.38
C GLY A 213 -2.24 -12.38 -15.88
N ARG A 214 -3.38 -12.84 -16.44
CA ARG A 214 -4.04 -14.10 -16.03
C ARG A 214 -4.58 -14.93 -17.20
N GLY A 215 -3.94 -16.08 -17.44
CA GLY A 215 -4.42 -17.19 -18.28
C GLY A 215 -4.37 -16.94 -19.79
N SER A 216 -4.17 -17.99 -20.58
CA SER A 216 -4.36 -17.94 -22.03
C SER A 216 -5.86 -17.92 -22.34
N GLU A 217 -6.21 -17.31 -23.47
CA GLU A 217 -7.59 -17.17 -23.96
C GLU A 217 -8.39 -18.49 -23.99
N GLU A 218 -7.69 -19.62 -24.17
CA GLU A 218 -8.26 -20.96 -24.32
C GLU A 218 -8.67 -21.61 -22.99
N GLU A 219 -8.12 -21.15 -21.85
CA GLU A 219 -8.41 -21.71 -20.53
C GLU A 219 -9.61 -21.02 -19.84
N LEU A 220 -9.97 -19.82 -20.30
CA LEU A 220 -10.93 -18.97 -19.63
C LEU A 220 -12.36 -19.22 -20.12
N LYS A 221 -13.28 -19.42 -19.17
CA LYS A 221 -14.72 -19.48 -19.47
C LYS A 221 -15.19 -18.14 -20.08
N PRO A 222 -16.10 -18.14 -21.08
CA PRO A 222 -16.56 -16.91 -21.75
C PRO A 222 -17.08 -15.81 -20.81
N ASN A 223 -17.79 -16.18 -19.75
CA ASN A 223 -18.31 -15.21 -18.78
C ASN A 223 -17.21 -14.55 -17.93
N VAL A 224 -16.14 -15.30 -17.61
CA VAL A 224 -15.00 -14.76 -16.86
C VAL A 224 -14.24 -13.78 -17.74
N MET A 225 -14.01 -14.14 -19.00
CA MET A 225 -13.41 -13.27 -20.00
C MET A 225 -14.24 -11.99 -20.22
N LYS A 226 -15.58 -12.10 -20.38
CA LYS A 226 -16.48 -10.94 -20.51
C LYS A 226 -16.43 -10.03 -19.27
N ASN A 227 -16.34 -10.59 -18.05
CA ASN A 227 -16.21 -9.81 -16.82
C ASN A 227 -14.85 -9.12 -16.68
N MET A 228 -13.78 -9.76 -17.13
CA MET A 228 -12.43 -9.19 -17.15
C MET A 228 -12.34 -8.03 -18.13
N LEU A 229 -12.82 -8.24 -19.37
CA LEU A 229 -12.93 -7.19 -20.38
C LEU A 229 -13.82 -6.04 -19.90
N ARG A 230 -14.92 -6.34 -19.19
CA ARG A 230 -15.77 -5.30 -18.58
C ARG A 230 -14.98 -4.42 -17.61
N LYS A 231 -14.20 -5.02 -16.70
CA LYS A 231 -13.36 -4.25 -15.77
C LYS A 231 -12.31 -3.42 -16.52
N TRP A 232 -11.72 -3.98 -17.57
CA TRP A 232 -10.74 -3.28 -18.41
C TRP A 232 -11.33 -2.06 -19.11
N VAL A 233 -12.49 -2.21 -19.75
CA VAL A 233 -13.19 -1.13 -20.46
C VAL A 233 -13.61 -0.02 -19.50
N MET A 234 -14.04 -0.35 -18.28
CA MET A 234 -14.48 0.65 -17.30
C MET A 234 -13.36 1.56 -16.79
N ASN A 235 -12.09 1.19 -16.97
CA ASN A 235 -10.97 2.04 -16.57
C ASN A 235 -10.64 3.08 -17.66
N PRO A 236 -10.79 4.40 -17.41
CA PRO A 236 -10.66 5.44 -18.45
C PRO A 236 -9.25 5.50 -19.06
N ARG A 237 -8.23 5.16 -18.27
CA ARG A 237 -6.82 5.15 -18.69
C ARG A 237 -6.48 4.06 -19.70
N ASN A 238 -7.30 3.03 -19.79
CA ASN A 238 -7.07 1.93 -20.71
C ASN A 238 -7.60 2.31 -22.10
N ASP A 239 -6.84 2.01 -23.13
CA ASP A 239 -7.32 2.15 -24.50
C ASP A 239 -8.29 1.01 -24.83
N VAL A 240 -9.35 1.36 -25.56
CA VAL A 240 -10.37 0.41 -26.01
C VAL A 240 -10.37 0.47 -27.53
N PRO A 241 -9.87 -0.57 -28.21
CA PRO A 241 -9.64 -0.53 -29.66
C PRO A 241 -10.94 -0.69 -30.49
N VAL A 242 -12.08 -0.48 -29.86
CA VAL A 242 -13.40 -0.58 -30.48
C VAL A 242 -13.89 0.81 -30.82
N SER A 243 -14.02 1.10 -32.12
CA SER A 243 -14.79 2.25 -32.57
C SER A 243 -16.27 2.01 -32.26
N LEU A 244 -16.91 2.99 -31.61
CA LEU A 244 -18.33 2.96 -31.30
C LEU A 244 -19.16 3.07 -32.57
#